data_AF-A0A7J4B194-F1
#
_entry.id   AF-A0A7J4B194-F1
#
_cell.length_a   1.000
_cell.length_b   1.000
_cell.length_c   1.000
_cell.angle_alpha   90.00
_cell.angle_beta   90.00
_cell.angle_gamma   90.00
#
_symmetry.space_group_name_H-M   'P 1'
#
loop_
_entity.id
_entity.type
_entity.pdbx_description
1 polymer ?
#
loop_
_entity_poly.entity_id
_entity_poly.type
_entity_poly.pdbx_seq_one_letter_code
_entity_poly.pdbx_strand_id
1 'polypeptide(L)'
;MILISIIFAFNLFSLEITDCNFEGKNFFTLEFNNSFKIEKIKYNKNTLEMPYTEFSDKKFKDLFIYSKDLYQKIENFIQNCKKPVSKQFSNVSYTVFDIKKLKSQKRVANITVLFDNSLNVVFGIVKMKNFYLVYPPSFFKFVDENFKKEVFNFIIKKYTEMENL
;
A
#
# COMPACT_ATOMS: atom_id res chain seq x y z
N MET A 1 42.94 3.40 19.90
CA MET A 1 41.51 3.11 20.18
C MET A 1 40.71 3.64 18.99
N ILE A 2 40.42 2.79 18.01
CA ILE A 2 39.77 3.20 16.75
C ILE A 2 38.26 3.11 16.96
N LEU A 3 37.61 4.27 17.05
CA LEU A 3 36.17 4.37 17.14
C LEU A 3 35.59 4.17 15.73
N ILE A 4 35.16 2.95 15.41
CA ILE A 4 34.42 2.66 14.19
C ILE A 4 33.01 3.21 14.39
N SER A 5 32.78 4.44 13.93
CA SER A 5 31.42 4.96 13.77
C SER A 5 30.74 4.18 12.64
N ILE A 6 30.04 3.11 12.99
CA ILE A 6 29.07 2.48 12.11
C ILE A 6 27.93 3.49 11.96
N ILE A 7 28.03 4.33 10.93
CA ILE A 7 26.88 5.08 10.44
C ILE A 7 25.92 4.02 9.91
N PHE A 8 24.96 3.61 10.75
CA PHE A 8 23.76 2.94 10.27
C PHE A 8 23.07 3.95 9.36
N ALA A 9 23.44 3.94 8.08
CA ALA A 9 22.58 4.40 7.02
C ALA A 9 21.39 3.44 7.02
N PHE A 10 20.44 3.67 7.93
CA PHE A 10 19.05 3.35 7.67
C PHE A 10 18.71 4.20 6.45
N ASN A 11 19.00 3.68 5.25
CA ASN A 11 18.20 4.01 4.09
C ASN A 11 16.80 3.55 4.48
N LEU A 12 16.05 4.47 5.09
CA LEU A 12 14.61 4.34 5.23
C LEU A 12 14.11 4.26 3.80
N PHE A 13 13.89 3.03 3.33
CA PHE A 13 13.07 2.76 2.17
C PHE A 13 11.69 3.33 2.51
N SER A 14 11.47 4.58 2.12
CA SER A 14 10.19 5.25 2.21
C SER A 14 9.64 5.27 0.79
N LEU A 15 8.35 4.94 0.64
CA LEU A 15 7.68 5.08 -0.63
C LEU A 15 7.95 6.47 -1.23
N GLU A 16 8.35 6.48 -2.50
CA GLU A 16 8.55 7.66 -3.30
C GLU A 16 7.28 7.92 -4.08
N ILE A 17 6.68 9.09 -3.90
CA ILE A 17 5.60 9.53 -4.79
C ILE A 17 6.29 9.77 -6.14
N THR A 18 5.73 9.26 -7.24
CA THR A 18 6.22 9.42 -8.62
C THR A 18 5.23 10.11 -9.55
N ASP A 19 3.97 10.22 -9.16
CA ASP A 19 2.98 11.05 -9.84
C ASP A 19 1.94 11.58 -8.85
N CYS A 20 1.36 12.74 -9.17
CA CYS A 20 0.23 13.30 -8.43
C CYS A 20 -0.75 13.96 -9.39
N ASN A 21 -2.00 13.51 -9.33
CA ASN A 21 -3.08 14.04 -10.13
C ASN A 21 -4.20 14.58 -9.23
N PHE A 22 -4.61 15.84 -9.47
CA PHE A 22 -5.75 16.46 -8.78
C PHE A 22 -7.06 16.11 -9.50
N GLU A 23 -7.98 15.46 -8.78
CA GLU A 23 -9.25 14.97 -9.32
C GLU A 23 -10.42 15.96 -9.09
N GLY A 24 -10.16 17.12 -8.49
CA GLY A 24 -11.20 18.07 -8.08
C GLY A 24 -11.77 17.77 -6.69
N LYS A 25 -12.50 18.74 -6.10
CA LYS A 25 -13.15 18.61 -4.78
C LYS A 25 -12.22 18.08 -3.67
N ASN A 26 -10.94 18.46 -3.72
CA ASN A 26 -9.90 18.03 -2.79
C ASN A 26 -9.55 16.53 -2.82
N PHE A 27 -9.84 15.84 -3.92
CA PHE A 27 -9.41 14.48 -4.17
C PHE A 27 -8.16 14.44 -5.05
N PHE A 28 -7.30 13.47 -4.78
CA PHE A 28 -6.00 13.28 -5.40
C PHE A 28 -5.78 11.80 -5.70
N THR A 29 -5.11 11.52 -6.81
CA THR A 29 -4.47 10.23 -7.08
C THR A 29 -2.97 10.42 -6.89
N LEU A 30 -2.33 9.52 -6.15
CA LEU A 30 -0.87 9.48 -6.00
C LEU A 30 -0.33 8.16 -6.53
N GLU A 31 0.70 8.23 -7.36
CA GLU A 31 1.48 7.06 -7.78
C GLU A 31 2.74 6.95 -6.94
N PHE A 32 3.13 5.72 -6.59
CA PHE A 32 4.29 5.41 -5.76
C PHE A 32 5.25 4.50 -6.51
N ASN A 33 6.51 4.93 -6.63
CA ASN A 33 7.64 4.20 -7.21
C ASN A 33 7.33 3.56 -8.58
N ASN A 34 6.42 4.16 -9.37
CA ASN A 34 5.84 3.57 -10.60
C ASN A 34 5.30 2.14 -10.45
N SER A 35 5.01 1.72 -9.21
CA SER A 35 4.65 0.35 -8.88
C SER A 35 3.14 0.21 -8.68
N PHE A 36 2.55 1.18 -7.98
CA PHE A 36 1.10 1.26 -7.76
C PHE A 36 0.66 2.70 -7.54
N LYS A 37 -0.64 2.92 -7.62
CA LYS A 37 -1.28 4.20 -7.31
C LYS A 37 -2.44 4.02 -6.36
N ILE A 38 -2.72 5.08 -5.61
CA ILE A 38 -3.86 5.20 -4.73
C ILE A 38 -4.72 6.36 -5.22
N GLU A 39 -5.96 6.06 -5.57
CA GLU A 39 -6.95 7.03 -6.08
C GLU A 39 -7.82 7.56 -4.94
N LYS A 40 -8.49 8.70 -5.15
CA LYS A 40 -9.45 9.27 -4.17
C LYS A 40 -8.86 9.55 -2.78
N ILE A 41 -7.57 9.84 -2.67
CA ILE A 41 -6.99 10.42 -1.46
C ILE A 41 -7.59 11.80 -1.27
N LYS A 42 -8.11 12.09 -0.08
CA LYS A 42 -8.78 13.36 0.19
C LYS A 42 -7.94 14.23 1.13
N TYR A 43 -7.81 15.50 0.80
CA TYR A 43 -7.04 16.45 1.61
C TYR A 43 -7.85 17.70 1.95
N ASN A 44 -8.35 17.78 3.18
CA ASN A 44 -9.21 18.87 3.63
C ASN A 44 -8.65 19.51 4.89
N LYS A 45 -8.51 20.85 4.89
CA LYS A 45 -8.15 21.63 6.10
C LYS A 45 -6.95 21.02 6.86
N ASN A 46 -5.87 20.70 6.15
CA ASN A 46 -4.67 20.05 6.69
C ASN A 46 -4.93 18.67 7.31
N THR A 47 -5.91 17.94 6.80
CA THR A 47 -6.18 16.55 7.16
C THR A 47 -6.12 15.70 5.90
N LEU A 48 -5.18 14.75 5.88
CA LEU A 48 -5.11 13.68 4.89
C LEU A 48 -6.03 12.52 5.30
N GLU A 49 -6.97 12.17 4.42
CA GLU A 49 -7.90 11.06 4.58
C GLU A 49 -7.65 10.05 3.45
N MET A 50 -7.20 8.85 3.84
CA MET A 50 -7.05 7.73 2.91
C MET A 50 -8.43 7.21 2.48
N PRO A 51 -8.57 6.78 1.21
CA PRO A 51 -9.83 6.23 0.73
C PRO A 51 -10.16 4.93 1.47
N TYR A 52 -11.45 4.65 1.61
CA TYR A 52 -11.95 3.47 2.29
C TYR A 52 -13.13 2.89 1.51
N THR A 53 -13.34 1.58 1.61
CA THR A 53 -14.45 0.90 0.93
C THR A 53 -15.72 1.06 1.78
N GLU A 54 -16.84 1.40 1.15
CA GLU A 54 -18.16 1.42 1.79
C GLU A 54 -18.96 0.19 1.35
N PHE A 55 -19.53 -0.53 2.31
CA PHE A 55 -20.48 -1.61 2.02
C PHE A 55 -21.57 -1.63 3.10
N SER A 56 -22.81 -1.40 2.67
CA SER A 56 -23.93 -1.03 3.55
C SER A 56 -23.51 0.13 4.47
N ASP A 57 -23.76 0.03 5.79
CA ASP A 57 -23.45 1.08 6.76
C ASP A 57 -22.04 0.97 7.36
N LYS A 58 -21.15 0.16 6.75
CA LYS A 58 -19.80 -0.11 7.26
C LYS A 58 -18.72 0.46 6.36
N LYS A 59 -17.74 1.10 7.00
CA LYS A 59 -16.51 1.61 6.36
C LYS A 59 -15.36 0.64 6.62
N PHE A 60 -14.69 0.23 5.55
CA PHE A 60 -13.55 -0.69 5.59
C PHE A 60 -12.27 0.08 5.24
N LYS A 61 -11.41 0.26 6.25
CA LYS A 61 -10.11 0.93 6.11
C LYS A 61 -9.08 -0.06 5.59
N ASP A 62 -9.17 -0.36 4.31
CA ASP A 62 -8.29 -1.34 3.67
C ASP A 62 -6.93 -0.73 3.24
N LEU A 63 -6.81 0.59 3.35
CA LEU A 63 -5.60 1.37 3.06
C LEU A 63 -5.30 2.29 4.24
N PHE A 64 -4.13 2.15 4.85
CA PHE A 64 -3.74 3.00 5.95
C PHE A 64 -2.24 3.25 5.98
N ILE A 65 -1.88 4.50 6.24
CA ILE A 65 -0.49 4.94 6.39
C ILE A 65 -0.05 4.58 7.80
N TYR A 66 1.05 3.83 7.90
CA TYR A 66 1.67 3.43 9.16
C TYR A 66 2.82 4.36 9.56
N SER A 67 3.54 4.91 8.57
CA SER A 67 4.68 5.79 8.81
C SER A 67 4.28 7.27 8.85
N LYS A 68 4.75 7.98 9.89
CA LYS A 68 4.63 9.44 9.98
C LYS A 68 5.32 10.14 8.81
N ASP A 69 6.45 9.61 8.36
CA ASP A 69 7.23 10.21 7.28
C ASP A 69 6.47 10.16 5.96
N LEU A 70 5.82 9.02 5.66
CA LEU A 70 4.97 8.90 4.48
C LEU A 70 3.78 9.85 4.53
N TYR A 71 3.16 10.01 5.71
CA TYR A 71 2.06 10.96 5.90
C TYR A 71 2.49 12.38 5.55
N GLN A 72 3.58 12.85 6.17
CA GLN A 72 4.12 14.20 5.92
C GLN A 72 4.55 14.38 4.46
N LYS A 73 5.15 13.35 3.86
CA LYS A 73 5.55 13.35 2.45
C LYS A 73 4.33 13.54 1.55
N ILE A 74 3.25 12.81 1.79
CA ILE A 74 2.00 12.96 1.04
C ILE A 74 1.42 14.36 1.21
N GLU A 75 1.35 14.89 2.43
CA GLU A 75 0.81 16.24 2.67
C GLU A 75 1.60 17.30 1.90
N ASN A 76 2.93 17.27 2.00
CA ASN A 76 3.82 18.19 1.30
C ASN A 76 3.67 18.07 -0.22
N PHE A 77 3.47 16.85 -0.72
CA PHE A 77 3.32 16.59 -2.14
C PHE A 77 1.99 17.09 -2.69
N ILE A 78 0.89 16.81 -1.98
CA ILE A 78 -0.45 17.23 -2.35
C ILE A 78 -0.56 18.75 -2.43
N GLN A 79 0.05 19.47 -1.49
CA GLN A 79 0.10 20.95 -1.52
C GLN A 79 0.80 21.50 -2.78
N ASN A 80 1.68 20.71 -3.40
CA ASN A 80 2.49 21.10 -4.56
C ASN A 80 2.22 20.20 -5.78
N CYS A 81 1.02 19.59 -5.88
CA CYS A 81 0.58 18.61 -6.88
C CYS A 81 0.46 19.21 -8.31
N LYS A 82 1.58 19.71 -8.82
CA LYS A 82 1.81 20.28 -10.16
C LYS A 82 3.27 20.18 -10.60
N LYS A 83 4.20 19.85 -9.68
CA LYS A 83 5.63 19.73 -9.99
C LYS A 83 5.95 18.33 -10.51
N PRO A 84 6.83 18.20 -11.51
CA PRO A 84 7.31 16.91 -11.97
C PRO A 84 7.99 16.20 -10.82
N VAL A 85 7.68 14.93 -10.67
CA VAL A 85 8.04 14.13 -9.52
C VAL A 85 9.40 13.46 -9.74
N SER A 86 10.04 13.00 -8.65
CA SER A 86 11.35 12.33 -8.67
C SER A 86 11.43 11.26 -9.76
N LYS A 87 12.41 11.39 -10.66
CA LYS A 87 12.72 10.39 -11.68
C LYS A 87 13.53 9.21 -11.14
N GLN A 88 13.99 9.29 -9.89
CA GLN A 88 14.79 8.26 -9.25
C GLN A 88 13.98 7.65 -8.11
N PHE A 89 13.64 6.38 -8.26
CA PHE A 89 12.95 5.58 -7.26
C PHE A 89 13.58 4.19 -7.23
N SER A 90 13.60 3.57 -6.06
CA SER A 90 13.96 2.17 -5.89
C SER A 90 12.73 1.28 -6.06
N ASN A 91 12.96 -0.02 -6.25
CA ASN A 91 11.89 -1.01 -6.15
C ASN A 91 11.26 -0.95 -4.76
N VAL A 92 9.93 -1.13 -4.71
CA VAL A 92 9.18 -1.15 -3.46
C VAL A 92 9.40 -2.49 -2.76
N SER A 93 9.82 -2.45 -1.50
CA SER A 93 9.84 -3.62 -0.63
C SER A 93 8.45 -3.90 -0.07
N TYR A 94 8.13 -5.17 0.16
CA TYR A 94 6.84 -5.55 0.74
C TYR A 94 6.96 -6.76 1.64
N THR A 95 6.12 -6.81 2.69
CA THR A 95 6.07 -7.92 3.65
C THR A 95 4.63 -8.23 4.03
N VAL A 96 4.34 -9.47 4.42
CA VAL A 96 3.05 -9.78 5.08
C VAL A 96 3.16 -9.37 6.54
N PHE A 97 2.32 -8.42 6.95
CA PHE A 97 2.25 -7.92 8.32
C PHE A 97 1.30 -8.75 9.19
N ASP A 98 0.13 -9.11 8.66
CA ASP A 98 -0.89 -9.87 9.39
C ASP A 98 -1.71 -10.74 8.45
N ILE A 99 -2.17 -11.89 8.94
CA ILE A 99 -3.09 -12.79 8.26
C ILE A 99 -4.28 -13.07 9.18
N LYS A 100 -5.44 -12.52 8.82
CA LYS A 100 -6.69 -12.71 9.55
C LYS A 100 -7.61 -13.68 8.82
N LYS A 101 -7.73 -14.91 9.34
CA LYS A 101 -8.71 -15.88 8.85
C LYS A 101 -10.14 -15.39 9.05
N LEU A 102 -11.00 -15.67 8.08
CA LEU A 102 -12.41 -15.34 8.08
C LEU A 102 -13.23 -16.62 8.15
N LYS A 103 -14.44 -16.53 8.72
CA LYS A 103 -15.40 -17.64 8.76
C LYS A 103 -16.12 -17.88 7.42
N SER A 104 -15.90 -17.03 6.42
CA SER A 104 -16.59 -17.12 5.14
C SER A 104 -16.03 -18.25 4.28
N GLN A 105 -16.91 -18.99 3.62
CA GLN A 105 -16.52 -20.11 2.74
C GLN A 105 -15.88 -19.66 1.42
N LYS A 106 -16.16 -18.42 0.98
CA LYS A 106 -15.62 -17.86 -0.28
C LYS A 106 -14.37 -17.04 -0.02
N ARG A 107 -14.48 -15.90 0.66
CA ARG A 107 -13.34 -15.10 1.12
C ARG A 107 -12.88 -15.65 2.48
N VAL A 108 -11.74 -16.33 2.49
CA VAL A 108 -11.27 -17.14 3.62
C VAL A 108 -10.28 -16.40 4.51
N ALA A 109 -9.64 -15.34 4.02
CA ALA A 109 -8.73 -14.53 4.81
C ALA A 109 -8.63 -13.08 4.31
N ASN A 110 -8.16 -12.22 5.20
CA ASN A 110 -7.60 -10.91 4.89
C ASN A 110 -6.11 -10.94 5.19
N ILE A 111 -5.31 -10.41 4.29
CA ILE A 111 -3.86 -10.33 4.46
C ILE A 111 -3.46 -8.87 4.38
N THR A 112 -2.86 -8.36 5.45
CA THR A 112 -2.30 -7.02 5.49
C THR A 112 -0.87 -7.09 4.97
N VAL A 113 -0.60 -6.38 3.88
CA VAL A 113 0.73 -6.25 3.30
C VAL A 113 1.26 -4.86 3.58
N LEU A 114 2.48 -4.80 4.10
CA LEU A 114 3.18 -3.58 4.41
C LEU A 114 4.20 -3.29 3.31
N PHE A 115 3.99 -2.19 2.59
CA PHE A 115 4.91 -1.68 1.56
C PHE A 115 5.86 -0.66 2.17
N ASP A 116 7.17 -0.86 1.99
CA ASP A 116 8.27 0.01 2.47
C ASP A 116 8.10 0.45 3.92
N ASN A 117 7.62 -0.48 4.78
CA ASN A 117 7.34 -0.23 6.19
C ASN A 117 6.44 0.98 6.49
N SER A 118 5.69 1.44 5.49
CA SER A 118 5.04 2.76 5.54
C SER A 118 3.57 2.74 5.18
N LEU A 119 3.16 1.86 4.27
CA LEU A 119 1.77 1.76 3.81
C LEU A 119 1.26 0.34 4.00
N ASN A 120 0.15 0.20 4.71
CA ASN A 120 -0.56 -1.06 4.81
C ASN A 120 -1.72 -1.12 3.81
N VAL A 121 -1.82 -2.25 3.14
CA VAL A 121 -2.87 -2.57 2.17
C VAL A 121 -3.45 -3.93 2.51
N VAL A 122 -4.77 -4.00 2.63
CA VAL A 122 -5.47 -5.25 2.96
C VAL A 122 -5.93 -5.93 1.67
N PHE A 123 -5.41 -7.13 1.43
CA PHE A 123 -5.81 -8.02 0.34
C PHE A 123 -6.76 -9.10 0.85
N GLY A 124 -7.74 -9.49 0.03
CA GLY A 124 -8.64 -10.61 0.34
C GLY A 124 -8.15 -11.90 -0.30
N ILE A 125 -8.13 -13.01 0.43
CA ILE A 125 -7.96 -14.35 -0.16
C ILE A 125 -9.32 -14.97 -0.39
N VAL A 126 -9.58 -15.41 -1.61
CA VAL A 126 -10.74 -16.21 -1.98
C VAL A 126 -10.34 -17.64 -2.32
N LYS A 127 -11.10 -18.59 -1.80
CA LYS A 127 -10.99 -20.00 -2.09
C LYS A 127 -12.02 -20.37 -3.16
N MET A 128 -11.53 -20.82 -4.32
CA MET A 128 -12.33 -21.50 -5.34
C MET A 128 -11.77 -22.92 -5.50
N LYS A 129 -11.44 -23.36 -6.73
CA LYS A 129 -10.65 -24.57 -6.96
C LYS A 129 -9.21 -24.44 -6.41
N ASN A 130 -8.62 -23.26 -6.63
CA ASN A 130 -7.35 -22.82 -6.06
C ASN A 130 -7.57 -21.57 -5.19
N PHE A 131 -6.53 -21.13 -4.46
CA PHE A 131 -6.54 -19.82 -3.81
C PHE A 131 -6.27 -18.71 -4.82
N TYR A 132 -7.08 -17.67 -4.75
CA TYR A 132 -6.93 -16.46 -5.55
C TYR A 132 -6.92 -15.25 -4.64
N LEU A 133 -6.15 -14.24 -5.01
CA LEU A 133 -6.31 -12.92 -4.41
C LEU A 133 -7.51 -12.24 -5.03
N VAL A 134 -8.46 -11.85 -4.18
CA VAL A 134 -9.39 -10.80 -4.55
C VAL A 134 -8.58 -9.53 -4.67
N TYR A 135 -8.90 -8.83 -5.76
CA TYR A 135 -8.38 -7.53 -6.16
C TYR A 135 -8.05 -6.64 -4.95
N PRO A 136 -6.96 -5.84 -5.01
CA PRO A 136 -6.68 -4.84 -3.99
C PRO A 136 -7.91 -3.93 -3.72
N PRO A 137 -7.90 -3.19 -2.60
CA PRO A 137 -8.96 -2.23 -2.28
C PRO A 137 -9.34 -1.39 -3.51
N SER A 138 -10.61 -0.99 -3.66
CA SER A 138 -11.13 -0.37 -4.90
C SER A 138 -10.33 0.84 -5.39
N PHE A 139 -9.61 1.49 -4.48
CA PHE A 139 -8.82 2.69 -4.72
C PHE A 139 -7.31 2.44 -4.83
N PHE A 140 -6.85 1.20 -4.77
CA PHE A 140 -5.45 0.81 -4.96
C PHE A 140 -5.31 0.06 -6.27
N LYS A 141 -4.41 0.50 -7.13
CA LYS A 141 -4.16 -0.12 -8.43
C LYS A 141 -2.67 -0.30 -8.67
N PHE A 142 -2.27 -1.49 -9.08
CA PHE A 142 -0.92 -1.69 -9.58
C PHE A 142 -0.75 -0.98 -10.93
N VAL A 143 0.41 -0.37 -11.12
CA VAL A 143 0.85 0.25 -12.37
C VAL A 143 1.81 -0.70 -13.09
N ASP A 144 2.72 -1.32 -12.33
CA ASP A 144 3.61 -2.37 -12.82
C ASP A 144 2.96 -3.76 -12.70
N GLU A 145 2.67 -4.39 -13.84
CA GLU A 145 2.08 -5.73 -13.92
C GLU A 145 3.04 -6.85 -13.47
N ASN A 146 4.36 -6.65 -13.56
CA ASN A 146 5.32 -7.63 -13.04
C ASN A 146 5.36 -7.57 -11.52
N PHE A 147 5.46 -6.38 -10.94
CA PHE A 147 5.40 -6.19 -9.50
C PHE A 147 4.09 -6.71 -8.90
N LYS A 148 2.95 -6.46 -9.56
CA LYS A 148 1.65 -7.03 -9.20
C LYS A 148 1.69 -8.56 -9.11
N LYS A 149 2.22 -9.23 -10.14
CA LYS A 149 2.33 -10.71 -10.16
C LYS A 149 3.24 -11.20 -9.03
N GLU A 150 4.35 -10.52 -8.80
CA GLU A 150 5.31 -10.84 -7.74
C GLU A 150 4.66 -10.79 -6.36
N VAL A 151 4.00 -9.67 -6.04
CA VAL A 151 3.25 -9.46 -4.79
C VAL A 151 2.14 -10.51 -4.66
N PHE A 152 1.40 -10.78 -5.73
CA PHE A 152 0.31 -11.75 -5.69
C PHE A 152 0.79 -13.16 -5.38
N ASN A 153 1.84 -13.60 -6.07
CA ASN A 153 2.44 -14.92 -5.85
C ASN A 153 3.01 -15.03 -4.44
N PHE A 154 3.66 -13.98 -3.94
CA PHE A 154 4.19 -13.93 -2.59
C PHE A 154 3.09 -14.09 -1.53
N ILE A 155 2.01 -13.32 -1.65
CA ILE A 155 0.90 -13.39 -0.69
C ILE A 155 0.24 -14.78 -0.69
N ILE A 156 -0.04 -15.35 -1.88
CA ILE A 156 -0.63 -16.69 -1.99
C ILE A 156 0.31 -17.75 -1.38
N LYS A 157 1.61 -17.65 -1.65
CA LYS A 157 2.62 -18.54 -1.07
C LYS A 157 2.62 -18.45 0.45
N LYS A 158 2.67 -17.25 1.02
CA LYS A 158 2.66 -17.03 2.48
C LYS A 158 1.39 -17.56 3.15
N TYR A 159 0.24 -17.36 2.52
CA TYR A 159 -1.02 -17.93 3.01
C TYR A 159 -1.01 -19.45 2.99
N THR A 160 -0.55 -20.05 1.90
CA THR A 160 -0.49 -21.52 1.74
C THR A 160 0.48 -22.15 2.73
N GLU A 161 1.64 -21.52 2.98
CA GLU A 161 2.59 -21.95 4.01
C GLU A 161 1.93 -21.97 5.39
N MET A 162 1.16 -20.95 5.74
CA MET A 162 0.43 -20.85 7.01
C MET A 162 -0.70 -21.90 7.14
N GLU A 163 -1.39 -22.26 6.07
CA GLU A 163 -2.44 -23.30 6.12
C GLU A 163 -1.89 -24.72 6.33
N ASN A 164 -0.63 -24.96 6.01
CA ASN A 164 0.03 -26.26 6.14
C ASN A 164 0.76 -26.46 7.48
N LEU A 165 0.73 -25.45 8.36
CA LEU A 165 1.25 -25.49 9.73
C LEU A 165 0.11 -25.80 10.72
#